data_AF-A0A259J7N3-F1
#
_entry.id   AF-A0A259J7N3-F1
#
_cell.length_a   1.000
_cell.length_b   1.000
_cell.length_c   1.000
_cell.angle_alpha   90.00
_cell.angle_beta   90.00
_cell.angle_gamma   90.00
#
_symmetry.space_group_name_H-M   'P 1'
#
loop_
_entity.id
_entity.type
_entity.pdbx_description
1 polymer ?
#
loop_
_entity_poly.entity_id
_entity_poly.type
_entity_poly.pdbx_seq_one_letter_code
_entity_poly.pdbx_strand_id
1 'polypeptide(L)'
;SAVLVASMLAPHVLQRCIFAHRSGERGHALMLAHLKAEPLLDLGLRLGEGSGAALAWPLLQSACAVLREMASFESAGVSQKDA
;
A
#
# COMPACT_ATOMS: atom_id res chain seq x y z
N SER A 1 13.72 5.98 -5.52
CA SER A 1 15.18 5.71 -5.59
C SER A 1 15.76 5.30 -4.23
N ALA A 2 15.51 6.03 -3.14
CA ALA A 2 16.08 5.69 -1.82
C ALA A 2 15.76 4.27 -1.33
N VAL A 3 14.49 3.84 -1.43
CA VAL A 3 14.07 2.47 -1.04
C VAL A 3 14.79 1.39 -1.84
N LEU A 4 15.12 1.64 -3.11
CA LEU A 4 15.87 0.70 -3.94
C LEU A 4 17.30 0.50 -3.43
N VAL A 5 17.97 1.57 -2.98
CA VAL A 5 19.29 1.45 -2.33
C VAL A 5 19.16 0.75 -0.98
N ALA A 6 18.17 1.15 -0.18
CA ALA A 6 17.94 0.56 1.14
C ALA A 6 17.65 -0.95 1.06
N SER A 7 16.92 -1.41 0.05
CA SER A 7 16.65 -2.85 -0.13
C SER A 7 17.87 -3.66 -0.55
N MET A 8 18.87 -3.05 -1.21
CA MET A 8 20.14 -3.72 -1.49
C MET A 8 21.02 -3.82 -0.25
N LEU A 9 21.01 -2.80 0.61
CA LEU A 9 21.77 -2.81 1.87
C LEU A 9 21.12 -3.70 2.93
N ALA A 10 19.79 -3.68 3.01
CA ALA A 10 19.00 -4.41 3.99
C ALA A 10 17.69 -4.91 3.36
N PRO A 11 17.68 -6.14 2.80
CA PRO A 11 16.53 -6.67 2.04
C PRO A 11 15.20 -6.66 2.81
N HIS A 12 15.24 -6.85 4.13
CA HIS A 12 14.05 -6.83 4.99
C HIS A 12 13.38 -5.45 5.12
N VAL A 13 13.98 -4.37 4.63
CA VAL A 13 13.34 -3.05 4.60
C VAL A 13 12.06 -3.10 3.76
N LEU A 14 12.02 -3.88 2.68
CA LEU A 14 10.84 -3.97 1.82
C LEU A 14 9.60 -4.49 2.54
N GLN A 15 9.76 -5.35 3.54
CA GLN A 15 8.65 -5.85 4.37
C GLN A 15 8.00 -4.76 5.22
N ARG A 16 8.66 -3.61 5.37
CA ARG A 16 8.21 -2.44 6.13
C ARG A 16 7.77 -1.28 5.22
N CYS A 17 7.86 -1.46 3.91
CA CYS A 17 7.49 -0.43 2.94
C CYS A 17 6.02 -0.57 2.56
N ILE A 18 5.33 0.57 2.51
CA ILE A 18 4.03 0.70 1.86
C ILE A 18 4.23 1.60 0.66
N PHE A 19 3.94 1.08 -0.53
CA PHE A 19 4.06 1.85 -1.77
C PHE A 19 2.76 2.64 -1.96
N ALA A 20 2.81 3.93 -1.61
CA ALA A 20 1.61 4.75 -1.54
C ALA A 20 0.92 4.98 -2.90
N HIS A 21 1.67 5.43 -3.91
CA HIS A 21 1.12 5.70 -5.23
C HIS A 21 2.12 5.43 -6.36
N ARG A 22 1.62 5.24 -7.57
CA ARG A 22 2.43 5.32 -8.79
C ARG A 22 2.60 6.79 -9.19
N SER A 23 3.81 7.33 -9.04
CA SER A 23 4.17 8.62 -9.65
C SER A 23 4.05 8.57 -11.17
N GLY A 24 3.63 9.69 -11.77
CA GLY A 24 3.62 9.91 -13.22
C GLY A 24 5.02 10.02 -13.85
N GLU A 25 6.07 9.98 -13.04
CA GLU A 25 7.45 9.86 -13.53
C GLU A 25 7.72 8.45 -14.08
N ARG A 26 8.20 8.37 -15.32
CA ARG A 26 8.47 7.10 -16.03
C ARG A 26 9.35 6.12 -15.24
N GLY A 27 10.34 6.64 -14.52
CA GLY A 27 11.25 5.81 -13.72
C GLY A 27 10.58 5.13 -12.52
N HIS A 28 9.49 5.69 -12.01
CA HIS A 28 8.83 5.16 -10.82
C HIS A 28 8.15 3.81 -11.09
N ALA A 29 7.47 3.67 -12.24
CA ALA A 29 6.86 2.41 -12.65
C ALA A 29 7.91 1.28 -12.82
N LEU A 30 9.09 1.61 -13.38
CA LEU A 30 10.20 0.66 -13.52
C LEU A 30 10.76 0.24 -12.15
N MET A 31 10.89 1.19 -11.22
CA MET A 31 11.33 0.91 -9.85
C MET A 31 10.34 -0.02 -9.12
N LEU A 32 9.03 0.22 -9.23
CA LEU A 32 8.01 -0.63 -8.65
C LEU A 32 8.07 -2.05 -9.22
N ALA A 33 8.19 -2.19 -10.55
CA ALA A 33 8.34 -3.49 -11.20
C ALA A 33 9.60 -4.24 -10.73
N HIS A 34 10.75 -3.55 -10.64
CA HIS A 34 11.99 -4.14 -10.14
C HIS A 34 11.86 -4.61 -8.68
N LEU A 35 11.22 -3.82 -7.84
CA LEU A 35 10.96 -4.14 -6.42
C LEU A 35 9.81 -5.14 -6.24
N LYS A 36 9.12 -5.55 -7.32
CA LYS A 36 7.91 -6.38 -7.29
C LYS A 36 6.85 -5.82 -6.34
N ALA A 37 6.70 -4.49 -6.36
CA ALA A 37 5.83 -3.74 -5.48
C ALA A 37 4.59 -3.25 -6.22
N GLU A 38 3.42 -3.37 -5.59
CA GLU A 38 2.17 -2.83 -6.06
C GLU A 38 1.81 -1.56 -5.26
N PRO A 39 1.56 -0.41 -5.92
CA PRO A 39 1.16 0.80 -5.24
C PRO A 39 -0.33 0.78 -4.88
N LEU A 40 -0.71 1.43 -3.76
CA LEU A 40 -2.12 1.53 -3.35
C LEU A 40 -2.95 2.41 -4.29
N LEU A 41 -2.33 3.44 -4.89
CA LEU A 41 -2.99 4.46 -5.70
C LEU A 41 -2.30 4.65 -7.05
N ASP A 42 -3.09 4.95 -8.09
CA ASP A 42 -2.58 5.34 -9.40
C ASP A 42 -3.39 6.53 -9.95
N LEU A 43 -2.92 7.73 -9.61
CA LEU A 43 -3.64 8.99 -9.83
C LEU A 43 -2.88 9.95 -10.76
N GLY A 44 -1.80 9.49 -11.40
CA GLY A 44 -0.97 10.34 -12.28
C GLY A 44 -0.22 11.49 -11.58
N LEU A 45 -0.14 11.48 -10.24
CA LEU A 45 0.53 12.52 -9.46
C LEU A 45 2.05 12.54 -9.70
N ARG A 46 2.65 13.73 -9.70
CA ARG A 46 4.10 13.92 -9.90
C ARG A 46 4.69 15.10 -9.11
N LEU A 47 4.00 15.53 -8.06
CA LEU A 47 4.42 16.67 -7.23
C LEU A 47 5.62 16.33 -6.33
N GLY A 48 5.63 15.13 -5.74
CA GLY A 48 6.61 14.76 -4.72
C GLY A 48 6.19 15.24 -3.34
N GLU A 49 7.16 15.65 -2.51
CA GLU A 49 6.96 16.21 -1.16
C GLU A 49 6.16 15.32 -0.18
N GLY A 50 6.03 14.02 -0.49
CA GLY A 50 5.23 13.08 0.30
C GLY A 50 3.71 13.19 0.08
N SER A 51 3.25 14.01 -0.87
CA SER A 51 1.82 14.18 -1.19
C SER A 51 1.09 12.86 -1.47
N GLY A 52 1.69 11.96 -2.25
CA GLY A 52 1.11 10.63 -2.50
C GLY A 52 1.02 9.77 -1.24
N ALA A 53 1.98 9.89 -0.31
CA ALA A 53 1.94 9.19 0.97
C ALA A 53 0.85 9.75 1.89
N ALA A 54 0.70 11.08 1.95
CA ALA A 54 -0.37 11.75 2.69
C ALA A 54 -1.76 11.34 2.18
N LEU A 55 -1.94 11.23 0.85
CA LEU A 55 -3.20 10.77 0.25
C LEU A 55 -3.51 9.29 0.53
N ALA A 56 -2.48 8.43 0.66
CA ALA A 56 -2.67 7.03 1.00
C ALA A 56 -2.91 6.80 2.51
N TRP A 57 -2.60 7.78 3.36
CA TRP A 57 -2.69 7.63 4.82
C TRP A 57 -4.08 7.22 5.32
N PRO A 58 -5.20 7.83 4.86
CA PRO A 58 -6.52 7.41 5.29
C PRO A 58 -6.83 5.95 4.95
N LEU A 59 -6.32 5.41 3.83
CA LEU A 59 -6.51 3.99 3.48
C LEU A 59 -5.88 3.06 4.52
N LEU A 60 -4.72 3.42 5.07
CA LEU A 60 -4.07 2.65 6.12
C LEU A 60 -4.87 2.70 7.43
N GLN A 61 -5.41 3.87 7.77
CA GLN A 61 -6.30 4.01 8.93
C GLN A 61 -7.56 3.17 8.76
N SER A 62 -8.18 3.19 7.58
CA SER A 62 -9.35 2.38 7.25
C SER A 62 -9.04 0.88 7.32
N ALA A 63 -7.91 0.42 6.78
CA ALA A 63 -7.52 -0.99 6.87
C ALA A 63 -7.40 -1.46 8.34
N CYS A 64 -6.76 -0.65 9.18
CA CYS A 64 -6.67 -0.91 10.61
C CYS A 64 -8.04 -0.89 11.30
N ALA A 65 -8.95 0.03 10.92
CA ALA A 65 -10.30 0.09 11.46
C ALA A 65 -11.11 -1.16 11.08
N VAL A 66 -11.07 -1.58 9.82
CA VAL A 66 -11.74 -2.80 9.35
C VAL A 66 -11.29 -4.01 10.16
N LEU A 67 -9.99 -4.18 10.39
CA LEU A 67 -9.48 -5.30 11.17
C LEU A 67 -9.91 -5.29 12.65
N ARG A 68 -10.13 -4.12 13.23
CA ARG A 68 -10.52 -3.99 14.65
C ARG A 68 -12.03 -4.01 14.87
N GLU A 69 -12.78 -3.42 13.96
CA GLU A 69 -14.16 -2.99 14.20
C GLU A 69 -15.18 -3.74 13.35
N MET A 70 -14.75 -4.42 12.28
CA MET A 70 -15.67 -5.20 11.45
C MET A 70 -16.11 -6.47 12.20
N ALA A 71 -17.42 -6.62 12.36
CA ALA A 71 -18.03 -7.81 12.94
C ALA A 71 -17.66 -9.07 12.14
N SER A 72 -17.40 -10.18 12.84
CA SER A 72 -17.29 -11.50 12.22
C SER A 72 -18.65 -11.93 11.67
N PHE A 73 -18.68 -12.84 10.71
CA PHE A 73 -19.94 -13.40 10.18
C PHE A 73 -20.85 -13.96 11.27
N GLU A 74 -20.26 -14.62 12.28
CA GLU A 74 -20.99 -15.14 13.44
C GLU A 74 -21.64 -14.00 14.25
N SER A 75 -20.86 -12.99 14.63
CA SER A 75 -21.37 -11.85 15.42
C SER A 75 -22.37 -10.97 14.65
N ALA A 76 -22.27 -10.96 13.31
CA ALA A 76 -23.17 -10.23 12.43
C ALA A 76 -24.43 -11.04 12.05
N GLY A 77 -24.56 -12.30 12.49
CA GLY A 77 -25.70 -13.16 12.18
C GLY A 77 -25.83 -13.51 10.70
N VAL A 78 -24.72 -13.55 9.96
CA VAL A 78 -24.71 -13.85 8.53
C VAL A 78 -24.72 -15.36 8.33
N SER A 79 -25.80 -15.89 7.75
CA SER A 79 -25.90 -17.31 7.39
C SER A 79 -24.78 -17.69 6.41
N GLN A 80 -23.95 -18.66 6.79
CA GLN A 80 -23.05 -19.28 5.83
C GLN A 80 -23.90 -20.09 4.83
N LYS A 81 -23.62 -19.98 3.54
CA LYS A 81 -24.19 -20.91 2.57
C LYS A 81 -23.57 -22.28 2.86
N ASP A 82 -24.41 -23.27 3.15
CA ASP A 82 -24.00 -24.67 3.21
C ASP A 82 -23.27 -25.02 1.91
N ALA A 83 -22.06 -25.57 2.04
CA ALA A 83 -21.22 -26.01 0.93
C ALA A 83 -21.77 -27.27 0.26
#